data_AF-A0A7G8BLE7-F1
#
_entry.id   AF-A0A7G8BLE7-F1
#
_cell.length_a   1.000
_cell.length_b   1.000
_cell.length_c   1.000
_cell.angle_alpha   90.00
_cell.angle_beta   90.00
_cell.angle_gamma   90.00
#
_symmetry.space_group_name_H-M   'P 1'
#
loop_
_entity.id
_entity.type
_entity.pdbx_description
1 polymer ?
#
loop_
_entity_poly.entity_id
_entity_poly.type
_entity_poly.pdbx_seq_one_letter_code
_entity_poly.pdbx_strand_id
1 'polypeptide(L)'
;MRKTKLWMTLAIAAFVSALLTPAFAQEPTGKIHGHIQDPAGVAVADGIVTLSTDGGKTAKYTFNSDASGDYKGDNIAPGTYTLSLRRPDTPADKVLDQFPEVKITAGGDTAQDFDMTRQEYLSKLTPDQRKALEELKTKNATAMKENAVIKNLNADLIKARDDNKNKNFAEAEQLMQRDTQAKPDAAVLWLELGVAQAGQKKNSDAETSLKKAVELDSQSKKPNPEIEAGANNALGEVLANEGKAPDAQAAYDSAAKINPTQAAMYYTNEAIIMDRAGQVDGTVTAADKAIAADPNKPIPYYLKGKALINKATVDQKTGKIVLPPGCADAYQKYLELAPDGQFAPEVKSVLQESGETIKSTYKAGKKS
;
A
#
# COMPACT_ATOMS: atom_id res chain seq x y z
N MET A 1 -58.87 -31.06 96.57
CA MET A 1 -57.44 -31.24 96.94
C MET A 1 -56.88 -32.28 95.97
N ARG A 2 -55.79 -32.14 95.21
CA ARG A 2 -54.54 -31.36 95.26
C ARG A 2 -54.08 -31.08 93.80
N LYS A 3 -53.23 -30.06 93.63
CA LYS A 3 -52.66 -29.50 92.39
C LYS A 3 -51.50 -30.33 91.81
N THR A 4 -51.28 -30.26 90.47
CA THR A 4 -50.00 -30.16 89.70
C THR A 4 -50.37 -30.13 88.18
N LYS A 5 -50.23 -29.05 87.38
CA LYS A 5 -49.08 -28.40 86.70
C LYS A 5 -48.25 -29.24 85.68
N LEU A 6 -48.31 -28.78 84.42
CA LEU A 6 -47.22 -28.48 83.45
C LEU A 6 -46.91 -29.44 82.26
N TRP A 7 -47.26 -28.96 81.06
CA TRP A 7 -46.62 -28.94 79.73
C TRP A 7 -45.64 -30.04 79.27
N MET A 8 -45.89 -30.56 78.06
CA MET A 8 -44.85 -30.88 77.08
C MET A 8 -45.39 -30.75 75.65
N THR A 9 -44.74 -29.90 74.85
CA THR A 9 -44.91 -29.74 73.40
C THR A 9 -44.31 -30.93 72.65
N LEU A 10 -44.99 -31.44 71.62
CA LEU A 10 -44.37 -32.28 70.60
C LEU A 10 -44.89 -31.88 69.22
N ALA A 11 -43.95 -31.46 68.36
CA ALA A 11 -44.16 -31.19 66.95
C ALA A 11 -44.25 -32.51 66.17
N ILE A 12 -45.15 -32.60 65.19
CA ILE A 12 -45.14 -33.67 64.18
C ILE A 12 -45.21 -33.02 62.79
N ALA A 13 -44.21 -33.39 62.00
CA ALA A 13 -43.83 -32.84 60.70
C ALA A 13 -44.83 -33.16 59.58
N ALA A 14 -44.99 -32.21 58.66
CA ALA A 14 -45.69 -32.39 57.40
C ALA A 14 -44.80 -33.16 56.41
N PHE A 15 -45.30 -34.27 55.89
CA PHE A 15 -44.68 -35.05 54.82
C PHE A 15 -44.96 -34.36 53.47
N VAL A 16 -43.93 -33.76 52.86
CA VAL A 16 -43.97 -33.30 51.47
C VAL A 16 -43.38 -34.41 50.60
N SER A 17 -44.21 -35.08 49.82
CA SER A 17 -43.77 -36.04 48.82
C SER A 17 -43.15 -35.29 47.63
N ALA A 18 -41.82 -35.33 47.51
CA ALA A 18 -41.12 -34.85 46.33
C ALA A 18 -41.34 -35.82 45.16
N LEU A 19 -42.08 -35.40 44.14
CA LEU A 19 -42.09 -36.03 42.82
C LEU A 19 -40.74 -35.76 42.15
N LEU A 20 -39.80 -36.69 42.26
CA LEU A 20 -38.61 -36.75 41.42
C LEU A 20 -39.06 -37.11 40.00
N THR A 21 -39.15 -36.13 39.10
CA THR A 21 -39.13 -36.42 37.66
C THR A 21 -37.78 -37.05 37.34
N PRO A 22 -37.71 -38.22 36.69
CA PRO A 22 -36.44 -38.76 36.26
C PRO A 22 -35.80 -37.75 35.30
N ALA A 23 -34.68 -37.15 35.71
CA ALA A 23 -33.79 -36.48 34.79
C ALA A 23 -33.32 -37.57 33.82
N PHE A 24 -33.80 -37.54 32.57
CA PHE A 24 -33.22 -38.35 31.52
C PHE A 24 -31.75 -37.96 31.45
N ALA A 25 -30.86 -38.85 31.89
CA ALA A 25 -29.43 -38.68 31.69
C ALA A 25 -29.23 -38.53 30.19
N GLN A 26 -28.74 -37.37 29.75
CA GLN A 26 -28.39 -37.16 28.36
C GLN A 26 -27.37 -38.23 27.99
N GLU A 27 -27.69 -39.09 27.02
CA GLU A 27 -26.77 -40.14 26.60
C GLU A 27 -25.44 -39.50 26.24
N PRO A 28 -24.31 -40.05 26.71
CA PRO A 28 -23.02 -39.41 26.53
C PRO A 28 -22.69 -39.34 25.03
N THR A 29 -22.63 -38.12 24.50
CA THR A 29 -22.34 -37.84 23.10
C THR A 29 -20.84 -37.75 22.85
N GLY A 30 -20.42 -37.95 21.60
CA GLY A 30 -19.06 -37.69 21.13
C GLY A 30 -18.95 -36.45 20.25
N LYS A 31 -17.73 -36.18 19.81
CA LYS A 31 -17.35 -35.09 18.92
C LYS A 31 -16.55 -35.61 17.73
N ILE A 32 -16.52 -34.83 16.66
CA ILE A 32 -15.64 -35.04 15.52
C ILE A 32 -15.03 -33.70 15.08
N HIS A 33 -13.78 -33.71 14.63
CA HIS A 33 -13.17 -32.58 13.97
C HIS A 33 -12.21 -33.04 12.88
N GLY A 34 -11.82 -32.11 12.00
CA GLY A 34 -10.77 -32.35 11.03
C GLY A 34 -10.56 -31.17 10.09
N HIS A 35 -9.60 -31.34 9.20
CA HIS A 35 -9.23 -30.38 8.17
C HIS A 35 -9.54 -30.92 6.77
N ILE A 36 -9.92 -30.04 5.85
CA ILE A 36 -10.24 -30.39 4.47
C ILE A 36 -9.26 -29.71 3.53
N GLN A 37 -8.51 -30.51 2.78
CA GLN A 37 -7.63 -30.02 1.72
C GLN A 37 -7.89 -30.72 0.38
N ASP A 38 -7.85 -29.94 -0.69
CA ASP A 38 -8.05 -30.40 -2.06
C ASP A 38 -6.83 -31.22 -2.59
N PRO A 39 -6.92 -31.81 -3.79
CA PRO A 39 -5.82 -32.60 -4.35
C PRO A 39 -4.55 -31.79 -4.64
N ALA A 40 -4.64 -30.45 -4.63
CA ALA A 40 -3.51 -29.53 -4.75
C ALA A 40 -2.93 -29.14 -3.37
N GLY A 41 -3.53 -29.60 -2.27
CA GLY A 41 -3.13 -29.27 -0.89
C GLY A 41 -3.66 -27.93 -0.41
N VAL A 42 -4.68 -27.37 -1.07
CA VAL A 42 -5.31 -26.11 -0.69
C VAL A 42 -6.50 -26.37 0.22
N ALA A 43 -6.61 -25.63 1.33
CA ALA A 43 -7.74 -25.72 2.24
C ALA A 43 -9.09 -25.43 1.55
N VAL A 44 -10.13 -26.20 1.90
CA VAL A 44 -11.46 -26.10 1.30
C VAL A 44 -12.44 -25.46 2.29
N ALA A 45 -12.75 -24.19 2.07
CA ALA A 45 -13.52 -23.37 3.01
C ALA A 45 -15.05 -23.54 2.96
N ASP A 46 -15.57 -24.25 1.98
CA ASP A 46 -16.99 -24.46 1.69
C ASP A 46 -17.33 -25.96 1.64
N GLY A 47 -16.54 -26.77 2.34
CA GLY A 47 -16.75 -28.20 2.48
C GLY A 47 -17.99 -28.48 3.32
N ILE A 48 -18.87 -29.33 2.80
CA ILE A 48 -20.04 -29.86 3.48
C ILE A 48 -19.70 -31.28 3.91
N VAL A 49 -19.46 -31.45 5.20
CA VAL A 49 -19.14 -32.74 5.83
C VAL A 49 -20.42 -33.34 6.40
N THR A 50 -20.69 -34.59 6.05
CA THR A 50 -21.89 -35.28 6.50
C THR A 50 -21.55 -36.61 7.15
N LEU A 51 -22.27 -36.94 8.22
CA LEU A 51 -22.27 -38.27 8.83
C LEU A 51 -23.57 -38.97 8.48
N SER A 52 -23.49 -40.23 8.09
CA SER A 52 -24.64 -41.06 7.73
C SER A 52 -24.48 -42.48 8.26
N THR A 53 -25.61 -43.16 8.43
CA THR A 53 -25.67 -44.57 8.89
C THR A 53 -26.06 -45.53 7.76
N ASP A 54 -26.36 -45.02 6.57
CA ASP A 54 -26.83 -45.76 5.40
C ASP A 54 -25.85 -45.69 4.21
N GLY A 55 -24.57 -45.49 4.50
CA GLY A 55 -23.50 -45.48 3.49
C GLY A 55 -23.38 -44.19 2.68
N GLY A 56 -23.83 -43.06 3.21
CA GLY A 56 -23.70 -41.74 2.58
C GLY A 56 -24.97 -41.24 1.88
N LYS A 57 -26.10 -41.96 1.99
CA LYS A 57 -27.34 -41.61 1.29
C LYS A 57 -28.15 -40.56 2.02
N THR A 58 -28.26 -40.67 3.34
CA THR A 58 -29.01 -39.72 4.18
C THR A 58 -28.09 -39.09 5.21
N ALA A 59 -27.90 -37.77 5.12
CA ALA A 59 -27.14 -37.03 6.11
C ALA A 59 -27.91 -36.99 7.45
N LYS A 60 -27.32 -37.58 8.49
CA LYS A 60 -27.83 -37.52 9.87
C LYS A 60 -27.27 -36.31 10.62
N TYR A 61 -26.03 -35.95 10.33
CA TYR A 61 -25.39 -34.73 10.83
C TYR A 61 -24.69 -34.02 9.67
N THR A 62 -24.57 -32.70 9.76
CA THR A 62 -23.92 -31.87 8.74
C THR A 62 -23.11 -30.78 9.41
N PHE A 63 -21.88 -30.60 8.93
CA PHE A 63 -20.94 -29.60 9.40
C PHE A 63 -20.35 -28.91 8.17
N ASN A 64 -20.08 -27.63 8.29
CA ASN A 64 -19.41 -26.88 7.25
C ASN A 64 -17.99 -26.58 7.71
N SER A 65 -17.03 -26.60 6.80
CA SER A 65 -15.71 -26.05 7.10
C SER A 65 -15.74 -24.52 7.17
N ASP A 66 -14.76 -23.96 7.88
CA ASP A 66 -14.52 -22.53 7.96
C ASP A 66 -13.51 -22.06 6.88
N ALA A 67 -13.13 -20.78 6.92
CA ALA A 67 -12.18 -20.19 5.95
C ALA A 67 -10.80 -20.87 5.91
N SER A 68 -10.42 -21.56 6.99
CA SER A 68 -9.17 -22.31 7.08
C SER A 68 -9.34 -23.75 6.59
N GLY A 69 -10.54 -24.21 6.25
CA GLY A 69 -10.82 -25.58 5.88
C GLY A 69 -11.09 -26.51 7.07
N ASP A 70 -11.18 -25.97 8.28
CA ASP A 70 -11.41 -26.74 9.50
C ASP A 70 -12.91 -26.94 9.74
N TYR A 71 -13.32 -28.15 10.12
CA TYR A 71 -14.69 -28.48 10.50
C TYR A 71 -14.76 -29.13 11.87
N LYS A 72 -15.90 -28.98 12.53
CA LYS A 72 -16.18 -29.60 13.82
C LYS A 72 -17.65 -29.96 13.98
N GLY A 73 -17.90 -31.03 14.73
CA GLY A 73 -19.22 -31.50 15.11
C GLY A 73 -19.26 -31.91 16.58
N ASP A 74 -20.28 -31.44 17.30
CA ASP A 74 -20.53 -31.75 18.70
C ASP A 74 -21.87 -32.50 18.86
N ASN A 75 -22.08 -33.12 20.03
CA ASN A 75 -23.34 -33.77 20.41
C ASN A 75 -23.74 -34.93 19.48
N ILE A 76 -22.77 -35.70 19.00
CA ILE A 76 -23.00 -36.81 18.07
C ILE A 76 -23.24 -38.09 18.86
N ALA A 77 -24.34 -38.79 18.59
CA ALA A 77 -24.61 -40.07 19.22
C ALA A 77 -23.49 -41.08 18.91
N PRO A 78 -22.96 -41.84 19.90
CA PRO A 78 -21.94 -42.85 19.67
C PRO A 78 -22.37 -43.88 18.62
N GLY A 79 -21.45 -44.30 17.78
CA GLY A 79 -21.72 -45.24 16.70
C GLY A 79 -20.68 -45.22 15.59
N THR A 80 -20.88 -46.09 14.62
CA THR A 80 -20.08 -46.15 13.39
C THR A 80 -20.84 -45.44 12.28
N TYR A 81 -20.17 -44.51 11.61
CA TYR A 81 -20.74 -43.70 10.56
C TYR A 81 -19.94 -43.81 9.27
N THR A 82 -20.59 -43.47 8.18
CA THR A 82 -19.92 -43.05 6.96
C THR A 82 -19.77 -41.54 6.98
N LEU A 83 -18.53 -41.06 6.87
CA LEU A 83 -18.22 -39.65 6.74
C LEU A 83 -18.02 -39.31 5.26
N SER A 84 -18.72 -38.30 4.75
CA SER A 84 -18.67 -37.89 3.34
C SER A 84 -18.46 -36.40 3.20
N LEU A 85 -17.62 -36.02 2.24
CA LEU A 85 -17.34 -34.65 1.85
C LEU A 85 -18.02 -34.30 0.53
N ARG A 86 -18.67 -33.14 0.49
CA ARG A 86 -19.24 -32.50 -0.70
C ARG A 86 -18.89 -31.02 -0.72
N ARG A 87 -19.12 -30.36 -1.84
CA ARG A 87 -19.21 -28.90 -1.98
C ARG A 87 -20.59 -28.53 -2.55
N PRO A 88 -21.01 -27.25 -2.51
CA PRO A 88 -22.32 -26.82 -3.01
C PRO A 88 -22.62 -27.21 -4.46
N ASP A 89 -21.59 -27.36 -5.28
CA ASP A 89 -21.64 -27.75 -6.69
C ASP A 89 -21.51 -29.26 -6.94
N THR A 90 -21.27 -30.06 -5.90
CA THR A 90 -21.15 -31.51 -6.03
C THR A 90 -22.51 -32.13 -6.32
N PRO A 91 -22.67 -32.94 -7.40
CA PRO A 91 -23.94 -33.59 -7.71
C PRO A 91 -24.48 -34.43 -6.54
N ALA A 92 -25.81 -34.51 -6.41
CA ALA A 92 -26.47 -35.17 -5.27
C ALA A 92 -26.10 -36.66 -5.11
N ASP A 93 -25.78 -37.35 -6.20
CA ASP A 93 -25.34 -38.75 -6.22
C ASP A 93 -23.82 -38.95 -6.11
N LYS A 94 -23.05 -37.87 -6.00
CA LYS A 94 -21.58 -37.90 -5.94
C LYS A 94 -21.06 -37.34 -4.63
N VAL A 95 -19.87 -37.79 -4.25
CA VAL A 95 -19.09 -37.22 -3.14
C VAL A 95 -17.72 -36.85 -3.69
N LEU A 96 -17.08 -35.87 -3.06
CA LEU A 96 -15.67 -35.59 -3.31
C LEU A 96 -14.85 -36.72 -2.71
N ASP A 97 -15.08 -37.04 -1.44
CA ASP A 97 -14.36 -38.09 -0.73
C ASP A 97 -15.21 -38.71 0.40
N GLN A 98 -14.83 -39.91 0.85
CA GLN A 98 -15.62 -40.67 1.82
C GLN A 98 -14.79 -41.69 2.61
N PHE A 99 -15.11 -41.80 3.90
CA PHE A 99 -14.57 -42.80 4.81
C PHE A 99 -15.72 -43.67 5.36
N PRO A 100 -15.84 -44.93 4.90
CA PRO A 100 -16.74 -45.88 5.53
C PRO A 100 -16.10 -46.32 6.85
N GLU A 101 -16.85 -46.29 7.95
CA GLU A 101 -16.46 -46.78 9.29
C GLU A 101 -15.75 -45.79 10.25
N VAL A 102 -16.08 -44.49 10.19
CA VAL A 102 -15.66 -43.53 11.20
C VAL A 102 -16.40 -43.77 12.52
N LYS A 103 -15.66 -44.07 13.60
CA LYS A 103 -16.23 -44.36 14.92
C LYS A 103 -16.28 -43.12 15.80
N ILE A 104 -17.45 -42.85 16.36
CA ILE A 104 -17.69 -41.83 17.39
C ILE A 104 -17.96 -42.54 18.71
N THR A 105 -17.20 -42.22 19.75
CA THR A 105 -17.34 -42.80 21.10
C THR A 105 -17.94 -41.79 22.07
N ALA A 106 -18.62 -42.31 23.10
CA ALA A 106 -19.18 -41.51 24.18
C ALA A 106 -18.07 -40.71 24.90
N GLY A 107 -18.21 -39.38 24.94
CA GLY A 107 -17.22 -38.48 25.54
C GLY A 107 -15.90 -38.36 24.77
N GLY A 108 -15.77 -39.03 23.61
CA GLY A 108 -14.58 -38.98 22.76
C GLY A 108 -14.60 -37.83 21.77
N ASP A 109 -13.42 -37.48 21.27
CA ASP A 109 -13.21 -36.51 20.20
C ASP A 109 -12.47 -37.18 19.04
N THR A 110 -13.19 -37.45 17.95
CA THR A 110 -12.66 -38.17 16.79
C THR A 110 -12.04 -37.19 15.80
N ALA A 111 -10.74 -37.32 15.54
CA ALA A 111 -10.08 -36.58 14.46
C ALA A 111 -10.18 -37.36 13.14
N GLN A 112 -10.67 -36.72 12.08
CA GLN A 112 -10.71 -37.31 10.74
C GLN A 112 -10.53 -36.24 9.66
N ASP A 113 -9.37 -36.23 9.02
CA ASP A 113 -9.08 -35.28 7.94
C ASP A 113 -9.57 -35.79 6.59
N PHE A 114 -9.91 -34.84 5.71
CA PHE A 114 -10.08 -35.06 4.29
C PHE A 114 -8.84 -34.58 3.55
N ASP A 115 -7.82 -35.43 3.50
CA ASP A 115 -6.60 -35.19 2.74
C ASP A 115 -6.71 -35.79 1.32
N MET A 116 -7.08 -34.97 0.34
CA MET A 116 -7.16 -35.42 -1.05
C MET A 116 -5.80 -35.48 -1.78
N THR A 117 -4.70 -35.12 -1.10
CA THR A 117 -3.33 -35.31 -1.63
C THR A 117 -2.82 -36.74 -1.43
N ARG A 118 -3.51 -37.54 -0.60
CA ARG A 118 -3.15 -38.94 -0.34
C ARG A 118 -3.20 -39.81 -1.59
N GLN A 119 -2.33 -40.82 -1.65
CA GLN A 119 -2.22 -41.71 -2.81
C GLN A 119 -3.52 -42.46 -3.14
N GLU A 120 -4.32 -42.86 -2.13
CA GLU A 120 -5.58 -43.55 -2.40
C GLU A 120 -6.61 -42.66 -3.08
N TYR A 121 -6.54 -41.35 -2.88
CA TYR A 121 -7.41 -40.40 -3.56
C TYR A 121 -6.89 -40.11 -4.97
N LEU A 122 -5.61 -39.75 -5.09
CA LEU A 122 -4.99 -39.37 -6.36
C LEU A 122 -5.02 -40.50 -7.40
N SER A 123 -4.93 -41.76 -6.97
CA SER A 123 -5.02 -42.94 -7.86
C SER A 123 -6.40 -43.14 -8.48
N LYS A 124 -7.47 -42.56 -7.91
CA LYS A 124 -8.83 -42.61 -8.44
C LYS A 124 -9.12 -41.54 -9.50
N LEU A 125 -8.23 -40.55 -9.66
CA LEU A 125 -8.39 -39.50 -10.65
C LEU A 125 -8.19 -40.02 -12.07
N THR A 126 -9.04 -39.58 -12.99
CA THR A 126 -8.87 -39.88 -14.42
C THR A 126 -7.57 -39.26 -14.95
N PRO A 127 -7.03 -39.74 -16.09
CA PRO A 127 -5.88 -39.09 -16.73
C PRO A 127 -6.06 -37.58 -16.95
N ASP A 128 -7.25 -37.14 -17.37
CA ASP A 128 -7.56 -35.73 -17.58
C ASP A 128 -7.59 -34.92 -16.28
N GLN A 129 -8.19 -35.50 -15.21
CA GLN A 129 -8.19 -34.87 -13.89
C GLN A 129 -6.78 -34.73 -13.31
N ARG A 130 -5.92 -35.74 -13.51
CA ARG A 130 -4.51 -35.67 -13.09
C ARG A 130 -3.76 -34.59 -13.86
N LYS A 131 -3.97 -34.48 -15.18
CA LYS A 131 -3.37 -33.43 -15.99
C LYS A 131 -3.82 -32.04 -15.53
N ALA A 132 -5.12 -31.83 -15.33
CA ALA A 132 -5.67 -30.56 -14.83
C ALA A 132 -5.12 -30.19 -13.45
N LEU A 133 -4.94 -31.17 -12.56
CA LEU A 133 -4.33 -30.97 -11.24
C LEU A 133 -2.86 -30.53 -11.34
N GLU A 134 -2.06 -31.17 -12.19
CA GLU A 134 -0.67 -30.77 -12.38
C GLU A 134 -0.55 -29.38 -13.01
N GLU A 135 -1.43 -29.03 -13.95
CA GLU A 135 -1.52 -27.66 -14.49
C GLU A 135 -1.91 -26.64 -13.41
N LEU A 136 -2.88 -26.98 -12.54
CA LEU A 136 -3.29 -26.11 -11.43
C LEU A 136 -2.16 -25.93 -10.42
N LYS A 137 -1.48 -27.00 -10.01
CA LYS A 137 -0.31 -26.93 -9.12
C LYS A 137 0.80 -26.07 -9.71
N THR A 138 1.08 -26.23 -11.00
CA THR A 138 2.07 -25.41 -11.70
C THR A 138 1.66 -23.94 -11.72
N LYS A 139 0.41 -23.63 -12.04
CA LYS A 139 -0.12 -22.24 -12.03
C LYS A 139 -0.05 -21.63 -10.64
N ASN A 140 -0.46 -22.35 -9.61
CA ASN A 140 -0.40 -21.89 -8.22
C ASN A 140 1.04 -21.63 -7.78
N ALA A 141 1.97 -22.54 -8.09
CA ALA A 141 3.38 -22.36 -7.77
C ALA A 141 3.98 -21.14 -8.47
N THR A 142 3.65 -20.91 -9.75
CA THR A 142 4.07 -19.71 -10.48
C THR A 142 3.47 -18.45 -9.87
N ALA A 143 2.17 -18.43 -9.60
CA ALA A 143 1.50 -17.29 -8.97
C ALA A 143 2.09 -16.97 -7.58
N MET A 144 2.43 -17.98 -6.77
CA MET A 144 3.09 -17.77 -5.49
C MET A 144 4.48 -17.16 -5.64
N LYS A 145 5.27 -17.61 -6.63
CA LYS A 145 6.58 -17.02 -6.94
C LYS A 145 6.44 -15.57 -7.39
N GLU A 146 5.52 -15.28 -8.30
CA GLU A 146 5.24 -13.92 -8.77
C GLU A 146 4.78 -13.02 -7.62
N ASN A 147 3.88 -13.49 -6.76
CA ASN A 147 3.41 -12.75 -5.60
C ASN A 147 4.54 -12.46 -4.60
N ALA A 148 5.45 -13.40 -4.38
CA ALA A 148 6.63 -13.19 -3.54
C ALA A 148 7.57 -12.13 -4.14
N VAL A 149 7.79 -12.15 -5.45
CA VAL A 149 8.56 -11.12 -6.16
C VAL A 149 7.89 -9.76 -6.00
N ILE A 150 6.58 -9.63 -6.26
CA ILE A 150 5.83 -8.38 -6.11
C ILE A 150 5.90 -7.83 -4.69
N LYS A 151 5.78 -8.69 -3.66
CA LYS A 151 5.89 -8.28 -2.27
C LYS A 151 7.25 -7.65 -1.98
N ASN A 152 8.33 -8.26 -2.50
CA ASN A 152 9.67 -7.71 -2.35
C ASN A 152 9.80 -6.37 -3.09
N LEU A 153 9.34 -6.30 -4.35
CA LEU A 153 9.35 -5.06 -5.14
C LEU A 153 8.65 -3.88 -4.45
N ASN A 154 7.51 -4.11 -3.78
CA ASN A 154 6.83 -3.04 -3.06
C ASN A 154 7.64 -2.52 -1.86
N ALA A 155 8.29 -3.42 -1.11
CA ALA A 155 9.15 -3.03 0.00
C ALA A 155 10.40 -2.30 -0.49
N ASP A 156 10.98 -2.79 -1.58
CA ASP A 156 12.18 -2.22 -2.19
C ASP A 156 11.90 -0.85 -2.82
N LEU A 157 10.72 -0.65 -3.43
CA LEU A 157 10.29 0.64 -3.93
C LEU A 157 10.15 1.69 -2.81
N ILE A 158 9.60 1.31 -1.65
CA ILE A 158 9.51 2.19 -0.48
C ILE A 158 10.92 2.57 -0.02
N LYS A 159 11.82 1.59 0.09
CA LYS A 159 13.21 1.82 0.49
C LYS A 159 13.95 2.73 -0.50
N ALA A 160 13.81 2.50 -1.81
CA ALA A 160 14.46 3.30 -2.84
C ALA A 160 14.00 4.77 -2.79
N ARG A 161 12.73 5.03 -2.53
CA ARG A 161 12.21 6.39 -2.32
C ARG A 161 12.82 7.08 -1.10
N ASP A 162 12.92 6.35 0.01
CA ASP A 162 13.57 6.86 1.21
C ASP A 162 15.07 7.13 0.98
N ASP A 163 15.75 6.23 0.27
CA ASP A 163 17.15 6.40 -0.11
C ASP A 163 17.34 7.62 -1.04
N ASN A 164 16.50 7.78 -2.07
CA ASN A 164 16.49 8.95 -2.95
C ASN A 164 16.29 10.24 -2.15
N LYS A 165 15.32 10.26 -1.23
CA LYS A 165 15.05 11.41 -0.36
C LYS A 165 16.23 11.77 0.55
N ASN A 166 16.93 10.75 1.07
CA ASN A 166 18.07 10.91 1.95
C ASN A 166 19.41 11.04 1.20
N LYS A 167 19.38 11.10 -0.14
CA LYS A 167 20.55 11.19 -1.02
C LYS A 167 21.47 9.95 -1.00
N ASN A 168 20.96 8.81 -0.55
CA ASN A 168 21.60 7.49 -0.67
C ASN A 168 21.39 6.93 -2.08
N PHE A 169 21.84 7.68 -3.09
CA PHE A 169 21.46 7.41 -4.47
C PHE A 169 22.07 6.11 -5.02
N ALA A 170 23.24 5.70 -4.52
CA ALA A 170 23.90 4.47 -4.97
C ALA A 170 23.10 3.22 -4.52
N GLU A 171 22.59 3.24 -3.30
CA GLU A 171 21.75 2.19 -2.73
C GLU A 171 20.40 2.11 -3.46
N ALA A 172 19.78 3.26 -3.75
CA ALA A 172 18.54 3.32 -4.52
C ALA A 172 18.74 2.79 -5.96
N GLU A 173 19.82 3.18 -6.64
CA GLU A 173 20.13 2.71 -7.99
C GLU A 173 20.34 1.20 -8.02
N GLN A 174 21.18 0.65 -7.13
CA GLN A 174 21.45 -0.78 -7.09
C GLN A 174 20.16 -1.58 -6.89
N LEU A 175 19.29 -1.08 -6.00
CA LEU A 175 18.02 -1.71 -5.70
C LEU A 175 17.06 -1.68 -6.88
N MET A 176 16.85 -0.49 -7.46
CA MET A 176 15.94 -0.32 -8.60
C MET A 176 16.46 -0.98 -9.88
N GLN A 177 17.79 -1.07 -10.09
CA GLN A 177 18.37 -1.77 -11.22
C GLN A 177 18.12 -3.28 -11.16
N ARG A 178 18.12 -3.88 -9.96
CA ARG A 178 17.71 -5.27 -9.77
C ARG A 178 16.23 -5.44 -10.04
N ASP A 179 15.41 -4.51 -9.56
CA ASP A 179 13.96 -4.60 -9.60
C ASP A 179 13.40 -4.36 -11.01
N THR A 180 14.02 -3.49 -11.80
CA THR A 180 13.68 -3.31 -13.22
C THR A 180 14.05 -4.54 -14.06
N GLN A 181 15.03 -5.35 -13.66
CA GLN A 181 15.28 -6.65 -14.31
C GLN A 181 14.20 -7.68 -13.96
N ALA A 182 13.69 -7.66 -12.73
CA ALA A 182 12.63 -8.56 -12.27
C ALA A 182 11.25 -8.18 -12.84
N LYS A 183 10.97 -6.89 -12.99
CA LYS A 183 9.70 -6.36 -13.51
C LYS A 183 9.92 -5.20 -14.48
N PRO A 184 10.38 -5.47 -15.71
CA PRO A 184 10.79 -4.45 -16.67
C PRO A 184 9.65 -3.57 -17.21
N ASP A 185 8.39 -3.99 -17.03
CA ASP A 185 7.18 -3.28 -17.44
C ASP A 185 6.58 -2.39 -16.34
N ALA A 186 7.18 -2.34 -15.15
CA ALA A 186 6.71 -1.46 -14.07
C ALA A 186 7.35 -0.06 -14.19
N ALA A 187 6.62 0.89 -14.78
CA ALA A 187 7.07 2.27 -15.01
C ALA A 187 7.64 2.96 -13.76
N VAL A 188 7.04 2.72 -12.58
CA VAL A 188 7.47 3.33 -11.32
C VAL A 188 8.90 2.94 -10.91
N LEU A 189 9.35 1.72 -11.24
CA LEU A 189 10.71 1.27 -10.93
C LEU A 189 11.75 2.04 -11.76
N TRP A 190 11.42 2.28 -13.03
CA TRP A 190 12.26 3.08 -13.93
C TRP A 190 12.33 4.55 -13.53
N LEU A 191 11.23 5.10 -13.01
CA LEU A 191 11.21 6.45 -12.45
C LEU A 191 12.21 6.57 -11.29
N GLU A 192 12.09 5.71 -10.28
CA GLU A 192 12.97 5.79 -9.10
C GLU A 192 14.44 5.46 -9.43
N LEU A 193 14.68 4.56 -10.40
CA LEU A 193 16.02 4.32 -10.95
C LEU A 193 16.59 5.59 -11.59
N GLY A 194 15.79 6.26 -12.43
CA GLY A 194 16.18 7.50 -13.09
C GLY A 194 16.46 8.64 -12.11
N VAL A 195 15.66 8.77 -11.05
CA VAL A 195 15.90 9.74 -9.96
C VAL A 195 17.22 9.44 -9.24
N ALA A 196 17.50 8.18 -8.92
CA ALA A 196 18.75 7.77 -8.28
C ALA A 196 19.97 8.08 -9.16
N GLN A 197 19.88 7.78 -10.46
CA GLN A 197 20.93 8.06 -11.44
C GLN A 197 21.16 9.57 -11.61
N ALA A 198 20.08 10.37 -11.64
CA ALA A 198 20.16 11.83 -11.70
C ALA A 198 20.87 12.40 -10.46
N GLY A 199 20.54 11.89 -9.27
CA GLY A 199 21.20 12.28 -8.01
C GLY A 199 22.70 11.99 -7.99
N GLN A 200 23.14 10.94 -8.70
CA GLN A 200 24.56 10.61 -8.91
C GLN A 200 25.21 11.35 -10.08
N LYS A 201 24.46 12.21 -10.78
CA LYS A 201 24.88 12.91 -12.00
C LYS A 201 25.21 11.97 -13.17
N LYS A 202 24.65 10.76 -13.17
CA LYS A 202 24.70 9.82 -14.29
C LYS A 202 23.63 10.20 -15.32
N ASN A 203 23.78 11.38 -15.93
CA ASN A 203 22.72 12.02 -16.72
C ASN A 203 22.24 11.15 -17.89
N SER A 204 23.15 10.52 -18.64
CA SER A 204 22.79 9.64 -19.76
C SER A 204 21.96 8.42 -19.33
N ASP A 205 22.32 7.81 -18.19
CA ASP A 205 21.60 6.66 -17.66
C ASP A 205 20.23 7.09 -17.13
N ALA A 206 20.19 8.22 -16.42
CA ALA A 206 18.96 8.82 -15.90
C ALA A 206 17.99 9.17 -17.03
N GLU A 207 18.46 9.82 -18.10
CA GLU A 207 17.63 10.15 -19.28
C GLU A 207 17.00 8.88 -19.87
N THR A 208 17.80 7.82 -20.01
CA THR A 208 17.33 6.53 -20.53
C THR A 208 16.23 5.93 -19.64
N SER A 209 16.47 5.86 -18.33
CA SER A 209 15.51 5.30 -17.36
C SER A 209 14.23 6.13 -17.28
N LEU A 210 14.32 7.46 -17.26
CA LEU A 210 13.16 8.35 -17.15
C LEU A 210 12.31 8.32 -18.42
N LYS A 211 12.93 8.31 -19.61
CA LYS A 211 12.21 8.10 -20.87
C LYS A 211 11.49 6.75 -20.90
N LYS A 212 12.12 5.70 -20.34
CA LYS A 212 11.48 4.38 -20.22
C LYS A 212 10.28 4.42 -19.28
N ALA A 213 10.35 5.15 -18.18
CA ALA A 213 9.22 5.34 -17.26
C ALA A 213 8.03 6.01 -17.96
N VAL A 214 8.27 7.09 -18.71
CA VAL A 214 7.23 7.79 -19.50
C VAL A 214 6.63 6.86 -20.56
N GLU A 215 7.46 6.15 -21.32
CA GLU A 215 7.00 5.21 -22.35
C GLU A 215 6.07 4.13 -21.73
N LEU A 216 6.52 3.49 -20.66
CA LEU A 216 5.77 2.40 -20.02
C LEU A 216 4.46 2.88 -19.39
N ASP A 217 4.45 4.05 -18.74
CA ASP A 217 3.22 4.57 -18.14
C ASP A 217 2.20 4.95 -19.23
N SER A 218 2.65 5.59 -20.31
CA SER A 218 1.77 5.96 -21.44
C SER A 218 1.16 4.74 -22.17
N GLN A 219 1.85 3.60 -22.16
CA GLN A 219 1.38 2.34 -22.74
C GLN A 219 0.55 1.50 -21.73
N SER A 220 0.48 1.91 -20.46
CA SER A 220 -0.26 1.18 -19.43
C SER A 220 -1.76 1.22 -19.68
N LYS A 221 -2.45 0.13 -19.34
CA LYS A 221 -3.93 0.10 -19.32
C LYS A 221 -4.53 1.07 -18.29
N LYS A 222 -3.74 1.43 -17.28
CA LYS A 222 -4.08 2.37 -16.21
C LYS A 222 -2.86 3.25 -15.96
N PRO A 223 -2.63 4.27 -16.80
CA PRO A 223 -1.54 5.21 -16.60
C PRO A 223 -1.70 5.91 -15.25
N ASN A 224 -0.59 6.24 -14.62
CA ASN A 224 -0.56 7.07 -13.42
C ASN A 224 0.09 8.41 -13.75
N PRO A 225 -0.70 9.50 -13.86
CA PRO A 225 -0.17 10.84 -14.14
C PRO A 225 0.96 11.29 -13.20
N GLU A 226 1.03 10.77 -11.97
CA GLU A 226 2.13 11.06 -11.05
C GLU A 226 3.46 10.47 -11.50
N ILE A 227 3.45 9.29 -12.14
CA ILE A 227 4.66 8.66 -12.68
C ILE A 227 5.15 9.46 -13.87
N GLU A 228 4.28 9.75 -14.83
CA GLU A 228 4.65 10.48 -16.05
C GLU A 228 5.09 11.91 -15.72
N ALA A 229 4.38 12.63 -14.84
CA ALA A 229 4.78 13.97 -14.43
C ALA A 229 6.06 13.97 -13.58
N GLY A 230 6.22 12.99 -12.68
CA GLY A 230 7.45 12.81 -11.89
C GLY A 230 8.66 12.54 -12.78
N ALA A 231 8.51 11.68 -13.80
CA ALA A 231 9.56 11.35 -14.75
C ALA A 231 9.94 12.56 -15.61
N ASN A 232 8.97 13.32 -16.11
CA ASN A 232 9.22 14.55 -16.86
C ASN A 232 9.90 15.63 -16.00
N ASN A 233 9.53 15.77 -14.73
CA ASN A 233 10.22 16.70 -13.82
C ASN A 233 11.70 16.31 -13.61
N ALA A 234 11.98 15.04 -13.34
CA ALA A 234 13.36 14.56 -13.20
C ALA A 234 14.14 14.66 -14.53
N LEU A 235 13.46 14.43 -15.67
CA LEU A 235 14.06 14.55 -16.99
C LEU A 235 14.45 16.02 -17.28
N GLY A 236 13.63 16.97 -16.84
CA GLY A 236 13.95 18.40 -16.91
C GLY A 236 15.22 18.76 -16.15
N GLU A 237 15.43 18.20 -14.96
CA GLU A 237 16.69 18.36 -14.21
C GLU A 237 17.89 17.79 -14.98
N VAL A 238 17.77 16.56 -15.48
CA VAL A 238 18.82 15.87 -16.23
C VAL A 238 19.22 16.68 -17.48
N LEU A 239 18.24 17.10 -18.28
CA LEU A 239 18.47 17.85 -19.52
C LEU A 239 19.11 19.22 -19.26
N ALA A 240 18.72 19.91 -18.20
CA ALA A 240 19.32 21.19 -17.84
C ALA A 240 20.78 21.02 -17.37
N ASN A 241 21.09 19.96 -16.63
CA ASN A 241 22.47 19.62 -16.24
C ASN A 241 23.36 19.29 -17.46
N GLU A 242 22.77 18.86 -18.57
CA GLU A 242 23.45 18.65 -19.86
C GLU A 242 23.53 19.93 -20.72
N GLY A 243 22.98 21.05 -20.25
CA GLY A 243 22.96 22.32 -20.99
C GLY A 243 21.85 22.40 -22.05
N LYS A 244 20.94 21.42 -22.12
CA LYS A 244 19.80 21.38 -23.05
C LYS A 244 18.62 22.15 -22.47
N ALA A 245 18.79 23.45 -22.25
CA ALA A 245 17.79 24.28 -21.57
C ALA A 245 16.40 24.22 -22.23
N PRO A 246 16.23 24.35 -23.56
CA PRO A 246 14.90 24.28 -24.18
C PRO A 246 14.18 22.95 -23.95
N ASP A 247 14.92 21.83 -24.02
CA ASP A 247 14.36 20.49 -23.79
C ASP A 247 13.96 20.32 -22.32
N ALA A 248 14.75 20.87 -21.39
CA ALA A 248 14.42 20.88 -19.97
C ALA A 248 13.11 21.64 -19.71
N GLN A 249 12.94 22.82 -20.30
CA GLN A 249 11.70 23.60 -20.18
C GLN A 249 10.49 22.82 -20.70
N ALA A 250 10.65 22.17 -21.85
CA ALA A 250 9.58 21.33 -22.42
C ALA A 250 9.20 20.17 -21.49
N ALA A 251 10.16 19.55 -20.81
CA ALA A 251 9.91 18.49 -19.85
C ALA A 251 9.15 19.02 -18.61
N TYR A 252 9.55 20.16 -18.04
CA TYR A 252 8.80 20.78 -16.93
C TYR A 252 7.39 21.23 -17.33
N ASP A 253 7.22 21.79 -18.53
CA ASP A 253 5.91 22.14 -19.08
C ASP A 253 5.02 20.91 -19.26
N SER A 254 5.60 19.78 -19.70
CA SER A 254 4.89 18.50 -19.77
C SER A 254 4.44 18.04 -18.39
N ALA A 255 5.33 18.05 -17.39
CA ALA A 255 5.00 17.66 -16.01
C ALA A 255 3.85 18.51 -15.42
N ALA A 256 3.92 19.83 -15.60
CA ALA A 256 2.89 20.76 -15.16
C ALA A 256 1.56 20.56 -15.89
N LYS A 257 1.58 20.20 -17.17
CA LYS A 257 0.36 19.90 -17.94
C LYS A 257 -0.28 18.58 -17.50
N ILE A 258 0.52 17.55 -17.24
CA ILE A 258 0.05 16.22 -16.81
C ILE A 258 -0.54 16.28 -15.40
N ASN A 259 0.11 17.00 -14.48
CA ASN A 259 -0.39 17.20 -13.13
C ASN A 259 -0.44 18.69 -12.75
N PRO A 260 -1.53 19.40 -13.14
CA PRO A 260 -1.69 20.83 -12.89
C PRO A 260 -1.68 21.22 -11.41
N THR A 261 -2.08 20.30 -10.52
CA THR A 261 -2.09 20.56 -9.07
C THR A 261 -0.68 20.73 -8.49
N GLN A 262 0.31 20.13 -9.15
CA GLN A 262 1.72 20.18 -8.78
C GLN A 262 2.53 21.13 -9.67
N ALA A 263 1.90 21.84 -10.61
CA ALA A 263 2.57 22.74 -11.56
C ALA A 263 3.50 23.76 -10.88
N ALA A 264 3.05 24.38 -9.78
CA ALA A 264 3.86 25.33 -9.03
C ALA A 264 5.16 24.71 -8.49
N MET A 265 5.11 23.43 -8.09
CA MET A 265 6.29 22.69 -7.61
C MET A 265 7.25 22.40 -8.77
N TYR A 266 6.74 21.91 -9.90
CA TYR A 266 7.57 21.63 -11.09
C TYR A 266 8.25 22.90 -11.62
N TYR A 267 7.53 24.01 -11.74
CA TYR A 267 8.11 25.28 -12.17
C TYR A 267 9.07 25.89 -11.15
N THR A 268 8.85 25.64 -9.84
CA THR A 268 9.85 26.01 -8.82
C THR A 268 11.13 25.19 -8.99
N ASN A 269 11.04 23.89 -9.29
CA ASN A 269 12.21 23.06 -9.59
C ASN A 269 12.92 23.54 -10.85
N GLU A 270 12.18 23.85 -11.92
CA GLU A 270 12.73 24.44 -13.15
C GLU A 270 13.54 25.70 -12.82
N ALA A 271 12.96 26.64 -12.06
CA ALA A 271 13.65 27.88 -11.69
C ALA A 271 14.93 27.62 -10.87
N ILE A 272 14.90 26.67 -9.93
CA ILE A 272 16.08 26.30 -9.12
C ILE A 272 17.18 25.72 -10.01
N ILE A 273 16.82 24.83 -10.93
CA ILE A 273 17.80 24.15 -11.79
C ILE A 273 18.38 25.12 -12.82
N MET A 274 17.55 25.99 -13.43
CA MET A 274 18.01 27.02 -14.35
C MET A 274 18.94 28.03 -13.66
N ASP A 275 18.65 28.41 -12.42
CA ASP A 275 19.52 29.30 -11.62
C ASP A 275 20.89 28.65 -11.37
N ARG A 276 20.92 27.37 -11.00
CA ARG A 276 22.17 26.61 -10.84
C ARG A 276 22.96 26.48 -12.14
N ALA A 277 22.27 26.38 -13.27
CA ALA A 277 22.87 26.34 -14.61
C ALA A 277 23.26 27.73 -15.14
N GLY A 278 23.03 28.82 -14.38
CA GLY A 278 23.33 30.19 -14.80
C GLY A 278 22.42 30.73 -15.91
N GLN A 279 21.30 30.06 -16.20
CA GLN A 279 20.34 30.44 -17.23
C GLN A 279 19.41 31.53 -16.70
N VAL A 280 19.85 32.79 -16.77
CA VAL A 280 19.13 33.94 -16.18
C VAL A 280 17.71 34.08 -16.73
N ASP A 281 17.54 34.09 -18.05
CA ASP A 281 16.22 34.26 -18.67
C ASP A 281 15.30 33.05 -18.43
N GLY A 282 15.87 31.83 -18.43
CA GLY A 282 15.15 30.61 -18.08
C GLY A 282 14.66 30.64 -16.63
N THR A 283 15.48 31.11 -15.70
CA THR A 283 15.13 31.25 -14.27
C THR A 283 13.97 32.22 -14.08
N VAL A 284 14.00 33.39 -14.72
CA VAL A 284 12.92 34.37 -14.64
C VAL A 284 11.62 33.80 -15.21
N THR A 285 11.70 33.16 -16.38
CA THR A 285 10.53 32.55 -17.04
C THR A 285 9.90 31.46 -16.16
N ALA A 286 10.71 30.55 -15.62
CA ALA A 286 10.26 29.48 -14.75
C ALA A 286 9.67 30.01 -13.43
N ALA A 287 10.32 31.02 -12.83
CA ALA A 287 9.81 31.66 -11.64
C ALA A 287 8.46 32.34 -11.89
N ASP A 288 8.28 33.00 -13.04
CA ASP A 288 7.00 33.60 -13.42
C ASP A 288 5.88 32.55 -13.61
N LYS A 289 6.19 31.41 -14.23
CA LYS A 289 5.25 30.28 -14.32
C LYS A 289 4.89 29.72 -12.94
N ALA A 290 5.87 29.57 -12.04
CA ALA A 290 5.65 29.11 -10.68
C ALA A 290 4.77 30.08 -9.86
N ILE A 291 5.02 31.39 -9.99
CA ILE A 291 4.22 32.45 -9.35
C ILE A 291 2.79 32.46 -9.88
N ALA A 292 2.61 32.29 -11.20
CA ALA A 292 1.28 32.21 -11.80
C ALA A 292 0.49 30.98 -11.32
N ALA A 293 1.19 29.86 -11.10
CA ALA A 293 0.58 28.62 -10.59
C ALA A 293 0.26 28.68 -9.09
N ASP A 294 1.14 29.27 -8.26
CA ASP A 294 0.87 29.54 -6.84
C ASP A 294 1.58 30.83 -6.38
N PRO A 295 0.85 31.96 -6.25
CA PRO A 295 1.43 33.25 -5.87
C PRO A 295 1.82 33.35 -4.39
N ASN A 296 1.56 32.31 -3.58
CA ASN A 296 1.90 32.30 -2.15
C ASN A 296 3.21 31.56 -1.86
N LYS A 297 3.90 31.05 -2.89
CA LYS A 297 5.22 30.43 -2.72
C LYS A 297 6.31 31.53 -2.71
N PRO A 298 7.10 31.67 -1.63
CA PRO A 298 8.12 32.70 -1.56
C PRO A 298 9.32 32.43 -2.49
N ILE A 299 9.73 31.17 -2.63
CA ILE A 299 10.98 30.79 -3.33
C ILE A 299 11.05 31.29 -4.78
N PRO A 300 10.01 31.17 -5.62
CA PRO A 300 10.01 31.74 -6.96
C PRO A 300 10.31 33.24 -7.01
N TYR A 301 9.78 34.04 -6.08
CA TYR A 301 10.06 35.48 -6.01
C TYR A 301 11.54 35.77 -5.69
N TYR A 302 12.13 35.02 -4.78
CA TYR A 302 13.56 35.13 -4.49
C TYR A 302 14.40 34.77 -5.72
N LEU A 303 14.11 33.66 -6.39
CA LEU A 303 14.84 33.23 -7.58
C LEU A 303 14.71 34.23 -8.73
N LYS A 304 13.51 34.80 -8.94
CA LYS A 304 13.29 35.88 -9.91
C LYS A 304 14.14 37.11 -9.58
N GLY A 305 14.10 37.58 -8.32
CA GLY A 305 14.88 38.72 -7.88
C GLY A 305 16.38 38.51 -8.06
N LYS A 306 16.88 37.33 -7.65
CA LYS A 306 18.28 36.91 -7.79
C LYS A 306 18.71 36.83 -9.25
N ALA A 307 17.92 36.22 -10.12
CA ALA A 307 18.24 36.15 -11.55
C ALA A 307 18.28 37.55 -12.18
N LEU A 308 17.33 38.42 -11.82
CA LEU A 308 17.28 39.79 -12.30
C LEU A 308 18.46 40.63 -11.81
N ILE A 309 19.00 40.40 -10.60
CA ILE A 309 20.13 41.17 -10.08
C ILE A 309 21.37 41.11 -10.98
N ASN A 310 21.53 40.02 -11.74
CA ASN A 310 22.62 39.86 -12.70
C ASN A 310 22.56 40.89 -13.85
N LYS A 311 21.41 41.57 -14.01
CA LYS A 311 21.19 42.65 -14.98
C LYS A 311 21.17 44.04 -14.33
N ALA A 312 21.50 44.15 -13.05
CA ALA A 312 21.56 45.44 -12.36
C ALA A 312 22.70 46.30 -12.93
N THR A 313 22.48 47.62 -12.93
CA THR A 313 23.49 48.60 -13.35
C THR A 313 23.93 49.43 -12.16
N VAL A 314 24.96 50.24 -12.33
CA VAL A 314 25.42 51.19 -11.30
C VAL A 314 25.14 52.60 -11.80
N ASP A 315 24.44 53.39 -10.99
CA ASP A 315 24.28 54.82 -11.26
C ASP A 315 25.66 55.49 -11.15
N GLN A 316 26.15 56.04 -12.26
CA GLN A 316 27.49 56.59 -12.35
C GLN A 316 27.73 57.84 -11.49
N LYS A 317 26.67 58.50 -11.00
CA LYS A 317 26.78 59.72 -10.19
C LYS A 317 26.77 59.42 -8.70
N THR A 318 25.99 58.44 -8.28
CA THR A 318 25.76 58.09 -6.89
C THR A 318 26.51 56.83 -6.45
N GLY A 319 27.00 56.04 -7.41
CA GLY A 319 27.65 54.75 -7.15
C GLY A 319 26.70 53.66 -6.67
N LYS A 320 25.38 53.91 -6.67
CA LYS A 320 24.37 52.98 -6.17
C LYS A 320 23.98 51.95 -7.22
N ILE A 321 23.64 50.75 -6.73
CA ILE A 321 23.06 49.70 -7.57
C ILE A 321 21.65 50.12 -7.99
N VAL A 322 21.39 50.10 -9.29
CA VAL A 322 20.08 50.31 -9.89
C VAL A 322 19.50 48.95 -10.25
N LEU A 323 18.46 48.54 -9.52
CA LEU A 323 17.79 47.27 -9.75
C LEU A 323 16.99 47.32 -11.07
N PRO A 324 17.00 46.25 -11.86
CA PRO A 324 16.19 46.18 -13.06
C PRO A 324 14.70 46.04 -12.73
N PRO A 325 13.80 46.38 -13.67
CA PRO A 325 12.35 46.31 -13.46
C PRO A 325 11.90 44.95 -12.91
N GLY A 326 11.04 44.98 -11.89
CA GLY A 326 10.48 43.79 -11.24
C GLY A 326 11.40 43.09 -10.24
N CYS A 327 12.68 43.45 -10.13
CA CYS A 327 13.60 42.87 -9.13
C CYS A 327 13.21 43.28 -7.70
N ALA A 328 13.02 44.59 -7.46
CA ALA A 328 12.59 45.10 -6.17
C ALA A 328 11.23 44.55 -5.74
N ASP A 329 10.27 44.47 -6.67
CA ASP A 329 8.92 43.93 -6.41
C ASP A 329 8.97 42.45 -6.02
N ALA A 330 9.78 41.64 -6.72
CA ALA A 330 9.95 40.23 -6.39
C ALA A 330 10.55 40.06 -4.99
N TYR A 331 11.60 40.81 -4.66
CA TYR A 331 12.21 40.78 -3.33
C TYR A 331 11.30 41.29 -2.22
N GLN A 332 10.52 42.35 -2.46
CA GLN A 332 9.51 42.80 -1.50
C GLN A 332 8.46 41.71 -1.27
N LYS A 333 7.98 41.04 -2.34
CA LYS A 333 6.99 39.97 -2.20
C LYS A 333 7.55 38.74 -1.49
N TYR A 334 8.83 38.41 -1.71
CA TYR A 334 9.52 37.38 -0.93
C TYR A 334 9.50 37.72 0.58
N LEU A 335 9.88 38.95 0.96
CA LEU A 335 9.88 39.38 2.36
C LEU A 335 8.48 39.48 2.96
N GLU A 336 7.46 39.76 2.15
CA GLU A 336 6.06 39.73 2.60
C GLU A 336 5.62 38.30 2.97
N LEU A 337 5.98 37.31 2.14
CA LEU A 337 5.58 35.91 2.32
C LEU A 337 6.48 35.15 3.31
N ALA A 338 7.76 35.54 3.42
CA ALA A 338 8.77 34.88 4.24
C ALA A 338 9.74 35.91 4.90
N PRO A 339 9.26 36.75 5.83
CA PRO A 339 10.06 37.82 6.44
C PRO A 339 11.28 37.34 7.24
N ASP A 340 11.20 36.09 7.71
CA ASP A 340 12.25 35.36 8.46
C ASP A 340 12.77 34.13 7.69
N GLY A 341 12.54 34.09 6.37
CA GLY A 341 13.03 33.02 5.51
C GLY A 341 14.56 32.99 5.39
N GLN A 342 15.13 31.86 4.96
CA GLN A 342 16.59 31.68 4.90
C GLN A 342 17.33 32.73 4.06
N PHE A 343 16.65 33.31 3.05
CA PHE A 343 17.22 34.33 2.16
C PHE A 343 16.83 35.76 2.57
N ALA A 344 16.03 35.94 3.63
CA ALA A 344 15.58 37.26 4.05
C ALA A 344 16.74 38.23 4.40
N PRO A 345 17.84 37.81 5.04
CA PRO A 345 18.98 38.70 5.28
C PRO A 345 19.61 39.22 3.98
N GLU A 346 19.83 38.33 3.00
CA GLU A 346 20.36 38.68 1.68
C GLU A 346 19.45 39.66 0.95
N VAL A 347 18.16 39.34 0.89
CA VAL A 347 17.15 40.19 0.22
C VAL A 347 17.05 41.57 0.87
N LYS A 348 17.13 41.66 2.21
CA LYS A 348 17.14 42.94 2.92
C LYS A 348 18.39 43.77 2.59
N SER A 349 19.57 43.13 2.50
CA SER A 349 20.83 43.82 2.13
C SER A 349 20.73 44.42 0.74
N VAL A 350 20.28 43.64 -0.25
CA VAL A 350 20.15 44.09 -1.64
C VAL A 350 19.21 45.30 -1.77
N LEU A 351 18.05 45.25 -1.10
CA LEU A 351 17.11 46.37 -1.12
C LEU A 351 17.71 47.63 -0.45
N GLN A 352 18.43 47.47 0.67
CA GLN A 352 19.07 48.60 1.35
C GLN A 352 20.19 49.24 0.51
N GLU A 353 21.05 48.43 -0.11
CA GLU A 353 22.18 48.89 -0.94
C GLU A 353 21.71 49.59 -2.22
N SER A 354 20.58 49.16 -2.78
CA SER A 354 19.92 49.82 -3.91
C SER A 354 19.11 51.07 -3.52
N GLY A 355 18.98 51.36 -2.22
CA GLY A 355 18.20 52.49 -1.71
C GLY A 355 16.68 52.27 -1.74
N GLU A 356 16.23 51.03 -1.96
CA GLU A 356 14.83 50.64 -1.89
C GLU A 356 14.35 50.58 -0.44
N THR A 357 13.16 51.11 -0.18
CA THR A 357 12.53 51.00 1.14
C THR A 357 11.89 49.63 1.31
N ILE A 358 12.28 48.88 2.35
CA ILE A 358 11.62 47.62 2.70
C ILE A 358 10.23 47.93 3.26
N LYS A 359 9.19 47.56 2.50
CA LYS A 359 7.80 47.68 2.95
C LYS A 359 7.54 46.65 4.06
N SER A 360 7.43 47.09 5.31
CA SER A 360 7.10 46.19 6.42
C SER A 360 5.58 45.96 6.45
N THR A 361 5.15 44.70 6.51
CA THR A 361 3.77 44.31 6.78
C THR A 361 3.52 44.00 8.25
N TYR A 362 4.37 44.50 9.17
CA TYR A 362 4.25 44.26 10.60
C TYR A 362 2.91 44.78 11.14
N LYS A 363 1.90 43.91 11.16
CA LYS A 363 0.73 44.08 12.02
C LYS A 363 1.19 43.68 13.41
N ALA A 364 1.55 44.67 14.22
CA ALA A 364 1.64 44.50 15.67
C ALA A 364 0.34 43.83 16.13
N GLY A 365 0.43 42.56 16.56
CA GLY A 365 -0.71 41.85 17.10
C GLY A 365 -1.30 42.67 18.23
N LYS A 366 -2.55 43.13 18.07
CA LYS A 366 -3.34 43.59 19.22
C LYS A 366 -3.43 42.39 20.16
N LYS A 367 -2.78 42.50 21.33
CA LYS A 367 -3.10 41.67 22.48
C LYS A 367 -4.59 41.85 22.76
N SER A 368 -5.38 40.82 22.50
CA SER A 368 -6.73 40.66 23.05
C SER A 368 -6.66 39.71 24.22
#